data_AF-A0A9D7DDA5-F1
#
_entry.id   AF-A0A9D7DDA5-F1
#
_cell.length_a   1.000
_cell.length_b   1.000
_cell.length_c   1.000
_cell.angle_alpha   90.00
_cell.angle_beta   90.00
_cell.angle_gamma   90.00
#
_symmetry.space_group_name_H-M   'P 1'
#
loop_
_entity.id
_entity.type
_entity.pdbx_description
1 polymer ?
#
loop_
_entity_poly.entity_id
_entity_poly.type
_entity_poly.pdbx_seq_one_letter_code
_entity_poly.pdbx_strand_id
1 'polypeptide(L)'
;MRALVLSFVIALASCAHTAPERPDGFVDAARVVPSLRVEMRYAGAHNFVGRRVDGYEAPVCILTREAAEALARVQAELAPRGLGLKVYDCYRPQRAVADFARWAADLSDQSTKAEFYPNVDKNRLFELGYIAGRSGHSRGSTVDLTVVNLASGAEVDMGSPFDLFDTLSWPTDESVTAAARANRMLLQSVMREHGFRGLREEWWHFTLEGEPHPETYFDFVVR
;
A
#
# COMPACT_ATOMS: atom_id res chain seq x y z
N MET A 1 -16.43 0.91 -69.11
CA MET A 1 -16.91 0.96 -67.72
C MET A 1 -15.71 0.75 -66.80
N ARG A 2 -15.23 1.81 -66.12
CA ARG A 2 -14.18 1.70 -65.09
C ARG A 2 -14.86 1.86 -63.73
N ALA A 3 -14.88 0.80 -62.93
CA ALA A 3 -15.43 0.83 -61.59
C ALA A 3 -14.40 1.47 -60.65
N LEU A 4 -14.80 2.58 -60.02
CA LEU A 4 -14.05 3.21 -58.93
C LEU A 4 -14.30 2.39 -57.66
N VAL A 5 -13.27 1.77 -57.10
CA VAL A 5 -13.34 1.15 -55.78
C VAL A 5 -12.99 2.21 -54.75
N LEU A 6 -13.98 2.65 -53.98
CA LEU A 6 -13.82 3.61 -52.89
C LEU A 6 -13.41 2.85 -51.63
N SER A 7 -12.12 2.89 -51.26
CA SER A 7 -11.64 2.32 -50.00
C SER A 7 -12.08 3.20 -48.83
N PHE A 8 -13.01 2.69 -48.02
CA PHE A 8 -13.44 3.32 -46.77
C PHE A 8 -12.41 3.01 -45.68
N VAL A 9 -11.58 3.98 -45.30
CA VAL A 9 -10.68 3.85 -44.15
C VAL A 9 -11.51 4.10 -42.90
N ILE A 10 -11.80 3.03 -42.15
CA ILE A 10 -12.42 3.12 -40.83
C ILE A 10 -11.32 3.53 -39.84
N ALA A 11 -11.33 4.80 -39.44
CA ALA A 11 -10.49 5.27 -38.34
C ALA A 11 -11.04 4.70 -37.02
N LEU A 12 -10.36 3.70 -36.46
CA LEU A 12 -10.60 3.24 -35.11
C LEU A 12 -10.16 4.35 -34.14
N ALA A 13 -11.12 5.13 -33.65
CA ALA A 13 -10.89 6.06 -32.56
C ALA A 13 -10.59 5.24 -31.29
N SER A 14 -9.30 5.16 -30.94
CA SER A 14 -8.87 4.57 -29.68
C SER A 14 -9.34 5.48 -28.55
N CYS A 15 -10.40 5.10 -27.85
CA CYS A 15 -10.82 5.78 -26.62
C CYS A 15 -9.73 5.55 -25.56
N ALA A 16 -8.73 6.44 -25.51
CA ALA A 16 -7.84 6.54 -24.37
C ALA A 16 -8.70 6.88 -23.16
N HIS A 17 -9.04 5.88 -22.34
CA HIS A 17 -9.65 6.11 -21.04
C HIS A 17 -8.62 6.82 -20.17
N THR A 18 -8.70 8.14 -20.10
CA THR A 18 -7.96 8.93 -19.13
C THR A 18 -8.38 8.49 -17.74
N ALA A 19 -7.41 8.18 -16.88
CA ALA A 19 -7.69 7.87 -15.48
C ALA A 19 -8.50 9.02 -14.84
N PRO A 20 -9.43 8.72 -13.91
CA PRO A 20 -10.17 9.76 -13.23
C PRO A 20 -9.22 10.69 -12.48
N GLU A 21 -9.63 11.95 -12.33
CA GLU A 21 -8.86 12.92 -11.53
C GLU A 21 -8.88 12.56 -10.05
N ARG A 22 -7.87 13.03 -9.32
CA ARG A 22 -7.81 12.90 -7.87
C ARG A 22 -8.97 13.71 -7.26
N PRO A 23 -9.85 13.10 -6.46
CA PRO A 23 -10.92 13.82 -5.78
C PRO A 23 -10.37 14.86 -4.80
N ASP A 24 -11.16 15.90 -4.55
CA ASP A 24 -10.91 16.83 -3.44
C ASP A 24 -10.82 16.07 -2.11
N GLY A 25 -10.05 16.62 -1.17
CA GLY A 25 -9.81 16.00 0.14
C GLY A 25 -8.65 15.01 0.18
N PHE A 26 -8.09 14.60 -0.96
CA PHE A 26 -6.86 13.82 -1.02
C PHE A 26 -5.62 14.71 -1.11
N VAL A 27 -4.57 14.36 -0.37
CA VAL A 27 -3.32 15.12 -0.25
C VAL A 27 -2.10 14.21 -0.39
N ASP A 28 -0.98 14.79 -0.79
CA ASP A 28 0.34 14.18 -0.62
C ASP A 28 0.75 14.28 0.85
N ALA A 29 0.87 13.13 1.52
CA ALA A 29 1.15 13.05 2.95
C ALA A 29 2.52 13.66 3.31
N ALA A 30 3.50 13.62 2.41
CA ALA A 30 4.81 14.23 2.66
C ALA A 30 4.76 15.76 2.75
N ARG A 31 3.72 16.39 2.18
CA ARG A 31 3.47 17.83 2.34
C ARG A 31 2.85 18.19 3.69
N VAL A 32 2.14 17.25 4.30
CA VAL A 32 1.54 17.41 5.64
C VAL A 32 2.54 17.00 6.73
N VAL A 33 3.39 16.02 6.44
CA VAL A 33 4.38 15.44 7.34
C VAL A 33 5.78 15.57 6.70
N PRO A 34 6.47 16.72 6.83
CA PRO A 34 7.70 16.99 6.07
C PRO A 34 8.86 16.02 6.34
N SER A 35 8.91 15.37 7.51
CA SER A 35 9.92 14.38 7.87
C SER A 35 9.55 12.93 7.48
N LEU A 36 8.39 12.74 6.85
CA LEU A 36 7.91 11.42 6.42
C LEU A 36 8.83 10.85 5.35
N ARG A 37 9.33 9.64 5.58
CA ARG A 37 10.11 8.91 4.57
C ARG A 37 9.15 8.16 3.66
N VAL A 38 9.28 8.34 2.36
CA VAL A 38 8.39 7.74 1.36
C VAL A 38 9.15 6.71 0.53
N GLU A 39 8.71 5.47 0.57
CA GLU A 39 9.28 4.35 -0.20
C GLU A 39 8.14 3.54 -0.82
N MET A 40 7.42 4.14 -1.77
CA MET A 40 6.22 3.55 -2.37
C MET A 40 6.56 2.27 -3.15
N ARG A 41 6.36 1.11 -2.51
CA ARG A 41 6.83 -0.21 -3.01
C ARG A 41 6.19 -0.61 -4.33
N TYR A 42 4.93 -0.23 -4.54
CA TYR A 42 4.18 -0.54 -5.74
C TYR A 42 4.45 0.40 -6.93
N ALA A 43 5.13 1.52 -6.70
CA ALA A 43 5.67 2.36 -7.78
C ALA A 43 6.99 1.80 -8.36
N GLY A 44 7.65 0.89 -7.64
CA GLY A 44 8.88 0.20 -8.05
C GLY A 44 8.67 -1.28 -8.35
N ALA A 45 9.76 -2.03 -8.54
CA ALA A 45 9.73 -3.48 -8.79
C ALA A 45 9.94 -4.34 -7.53
N HIS A 46 10.39 -3.75 -6.41
CA HIS A 46 10.65 -4.48 -5.17
C HIS A 46 9.38 -4.60 -4.32
N ASN A 47 8.47 -5.46 -4.78
CA ASN A 47 7.22 -5.85 -4.14
C ASN A 47 6.86 -7.29 -4.57
N PHE A 48 5.83 -7.89 -3.99
CA PHE A 48 5.46 -9.28 -4.25
C PHE A 48 5.05 -9.57 -5.72
N VAL A 49 4.68 -8.57 -6.51
CA VAL A 49 4.38 -8.73 -7.95
C VAL A 49 5.67 -8.75 -8.80
N GLY A 50 6.79 -8.25 -8.27
CA GLY A 50 8.09 -8.24 -8.95
C GLY A 50 8.22 -7.18 -10.07
N ARG A 51 7.24 -6.27 -10.17
CA ARG A 51 7.21 -5.17 -11.14
C ARG A 51 6.39 -4.01 -10.59
N ARG A 52 6.44 -2.87 -11.28
CA ARG A 52 5.54 -1.75 -11.03
C ARG A 52 4.09 -2.20 -11.18
N VAL A 53 3.26 -1.79 -10.24
CA VAL A 53 1.84 -2.18 -10.14
C VAL A 53 0.99 -1.17 -10.91
N ASP A 54 -0.06 -1.64 -11.56
CA ASP A 54 -0.97 -0.78 -12.33
C ASP A 54 -1.55 0.35 -11.46
N GLY A 55 -1.50 1.58 -11.98
CA GLY A 55 -2.03 2.78 -11.30
C GLY A 55 -1.04 3.55 -10.43
N TYR A 56 0.14 3.01 -10.14
CA TYR A 56 1.20 3.72 -9.40
C TYR A 56 2.13 4.49 -10.33
N GLU A 57 1.79 5.69 -10.79
CA GLU A 57 2.60 6.50 -11.75
C GLU A 57 3.71 7.33 -11.12
N ALA A 58 3.65 7.58 -9.82
CA ALA A 58 4.71 8.25 -9.07
C ALA A 58 4.88 7.64 -7.67
N PRO A 59 6.08 7.74 -7.08
CA PRO A 59 6.33 7.28 -5.72
C PRO A 59 5.86 8.32 -4.68
N VAL A 60 4.56 8.63 -4.69
CA VAL A 60 3.92 9.59 -3.77
C VAL A 60 2.92 8.89 -2.86
N CYS A 61 2.94 9.24 -1.57
CA CYS A 61 1.96 8.74 -0.60
C CYS A 61 0.72 9.65 -0.61
N ILE A 62 -0.34 9.20 -1.25
CA ILE A 62 -1.62 9.93 -1.27
C ILE A 62 -2.51 9.40 -0.15
N LEU A 63 -3.08 10.28 0.65
CA LEU A 63 -4.05 9.95 1.71
C LEU A 63 -5.19 10.96 1.69
N THR A 64 -6.31 10.63 2.32
CA THR A 64 -7.26 11.67 2.72
C THR A 64 -6.57 12.64 3.69
N ARG A 65 -6.97 13.91 3.67
CA ARG A 65 -6.39 14.95 4.52
C ARG A 65 -6.42 14.56 5.99
N GLU A 66 -7.53 14.00 6.45
CA GLU A 66 -7.74 13.56 7.83
C GLU A 66 -6.73 12.48 8.23
N ALA A 67 -6.46 11.52 7.34
CA ALA A 67 -5.48 10.47 7.59
C ALA A 67 -4.05 11.03 7.59
N ALA A 68 -3.73 11.95 6.69
CA ALA A 68 -2.42 12.62 6.67
C ALA A 68 -2.18 13.46 7.94
N GLU A 69 -3.20 14.17 8.42
CA GLU A 69 -3.14 14.94 9.67
C GLU A 69 -3.04 14.05 10.91
N ALA A 70 -3.72 12.89 10.91
CA ALA A 70 -3.53 11.88 11.96
C ALA A 70 -2.11 11.30 11.96
N LEU A 71 -1.57 11.01 10.77
CA LEU A 71 -0.19 10.54 10.61
C LEU A 71 0.83 11.59 11.07
N ALA A 72 0.54 12.88 10.90
CA ALA A 72 1.36 13.96 11.44
C ALA A 72 1.48 13.91 12.97
N ARG A 73 0.41 13.53 13.67
CA ARG A 73 0.41 13.39 15.13
C ARG A 73 1.20 12.17 15.59
N VAL A 74 1.07 11.04 14.88
CA VAL A 74 1.93 9.84 15.09
C VAL A 74 3.40 10.22 14.93
N GLN A 75 3.75 10.92 13.85
CA GLN A 75 5.12 11.38 13.60
C GLN A 75 5.64 12.31 14.71
N ALA A 76 4.78 13.20 15.22
CA ALA A 76 5.12 14.11 16.31
C ALA A 76 5.32 13.38 17.65
N GLU A 77 4.58 12.32 17.93
CA GLU A 77 4.75 11.52 19.15
C GLU A 77 6.04 10.68 19.14
N LEU A 78 6.44 10.18 17.97
CA LEU A 78 7.67 9.39 17.83
C LEU A 78 8.94 10.25 17.88
N ALA A 79 8.87 11.50 17.38
CA ALA A 79 10.04 12.36 17.21
C ALA A 79 10.86 12.61 18.49
N PRO A 80 10.28 12.87 19.68
CA PRO A 80 11.03 13.02 20.94
C PRO A 80 11.85 11.79 21.33
N ARG A 81 11.51 10.60 20.81
CA ARG A 81 12.26 9.35 21.03
C ARG A 81 13.36 9.12 19.98
N GLY A 82 13.58 10.08 19.08
CA GLY A 82 14.48 9.93 17.95
C GLY A 82 13.94 8.98 16.87
N LEU A 83 12.63 8.76 16.84
CA LEU A 83 11.95 7.85 15.92
C LEU A 83 11.07 8.61 14.93
N GLY A 84 10.84 8.04 13.75
CA GLY A 84 9.96 8.59 12.73
C GLY A 84 9.33 7.51 11.86
N LEU A 85 8.57 7.92 10.86
CA LEU A 85 7.82 7.00 10.01
C LEU A 85 8.46 6.85 8.63
N LYS A 86 8.38 5.64 8.09
CA LYS A 86 8.55 5.35 6.65
C LYS A 86 7.30 4.66 6.14
N VAL A 87 6.74 5.15 5.04
CA VAL A 87 5.56 4.57 4.37
C VAL A 87 5.94 3.74 3.15
N TYR A 88 5.25 2.61 2.98
CA TYR A 88 5.41 1.68 1.86
C TYR A 88 4.23 1.72 0.88
N ASP A 89 3.02 1.93 1.39
CA ASP A 89 1.82 2.16 0.61
C ASP A 89 0.82 3.06 1.33
N CYS A 90 -0.01 3.75 0.55
CA CYS A 90 -1.04 4.68 1.02
C CYS A 90 -2.31 4.44 0.20
N TYR A 91 -2.92 5.46 -0.43
CA TYR A 91 -3.99 5.23 -1.37
C TYR A 91 -3.57 4.25 -2.49
N ARG A 92 -4.36 3.17 -2.65
CA ARG A 92 -4.17 2.12 -3.66
C ARG A 92 -5.34 2.13 -4.64
N PRO A 93 -5.12 2.42 -5.93
CA PRO A 93 -6.19 2.40 -6.93
C PRO A 93 -6.85 1.01 -7.05
N GLN A 94 -8.15 0.94 -7.35
CA GLN A 94 -8.82 -0.34 -7.59
C GLN A 94 -8.18 -1.16 -8.73
N ARG A 95 -7.61 -0.50 -9.75
CA ARG A 95 -6.83 -1.17 -10.80
C ARG A 95 -5.58 -1.88 -10.27
N ALA A 96 -4.95 -1.37 -9.21
CA ALA A 96 -3.83 -2.03 -8.54
C ALA A 96 -4.30 -3.29 -7.82
N VAL A 97 -5.45 -3.22 -7.15
CA VAL A 97 -6.10 -4.39 -6.52
C VAL A 97 -6.44 -5.45 -7.58
N ALA A 98 -6.95 -5.03 -8.73
CA ALA A 98 -7.21 -5.93 -9.86
C ALA A 98 -5.92 -6.52 -10.45
N ASP A 99 -4.82 -5.77 -10.45
CA ASP A 99 -3.50 -6.25 -10.87
C ASP A 99 -2.96 -7.33 -9.91
N PHE A 100 -3.06 -7.09 -8.60
CA PHE A 100 -2.75 -8.10 -7.58
C PHE A 100 -3.57 -9.37 -7.77
N ALA A 101 -4.85 -9.24 -8.08
CA ALA A 101 -5.70 -10.38 -8.34
C ALA A 101 -5.30 -11.16 -9.60
N ARG A 102 -4.94 -10.47 -10.69
CA ARG A 102 -4.42 -11.10 -11.92
C ARG A 102 -3.10 -11.81 -11.67
N TRP A 103 -2.17 -11.17 -10.95
CA TRP A 103 -0.91 -11.78 -10.56
C TRP A 103 -1.14 -13.02 -9.69
N ALA A 104 -2.01 -12.95 -8.69
CA ALA A 104 -2.30 -14.06 -7.80
C ALA A 104 -2.92 -15.27 -8.54
N ALA A 105 -3.71 -15.01 -9.59
CA ALA A 105 -4.30 -16.04 -10.45
C ALA A 105 -3.27 -16.69 -11.42
N ASP A 106 -2.19 -15.99 -11.77
CA ASP A 106 -1.10 -16.55 -12.55
C ASP A 106 -0.18 -17.40 -11.66
N LEU A 107 -0.48 -18.69 -11.59
CA LEU A 107 0.29 -19.66 -10.81
C LEU A 107 1.65 -20.00 -11.43
N SER A 108 1.88 -19.63 -12.70
CA SER A 108 3.17 -19.88 -13.37
C SER A 108 4.25 -18.90 -12.93
N ASP A 109 3.85 -17.69 -12.52
CA ASP A 109 4.76 -16.71 -11.93
C ASP A 109 4.98 -17.00 -10.43
N GLN A 110 6.16 -17.53 -10.11
CA GLN A 110 6.64 -17.75 -8.74
C GLN A 110 7.92 -16.95 -8.46
N SER A 111 8.22 -15.95 -9.29
CA SER A 111 9.52 -15.26 -9.30
C SER A 111 9.89 -14.62 -7.97
N THR A 112 8.90 -14.18 -7.20
CA THR A 112 9.03 -13.49 -5.90
C THR A 112 8.74 -14.38 -4.70
N LYS A 113 8.37 -15.66 -4.89
CA LYS A 113 7.93 -16.58 -3.82
C LYS A 113 8.93 -16.66 -2.68
N ALA A 114 10.21 -16.81 -2.99
CA ALA A 114 11.26 -17.03 -1.99
C ALA A 114 11.36 -15.88 -0.97
N GLU A 115 11.01 -14.67 -1.37
CA GLU A 115 11.08 -13.48 -0.52
C GLU A 115 9.74 -13.15 0.15
N PHE A 116 8.65 -13.15 -0.63
CA PHE A 116 7.38 -12.57 -0.16
C PHE A 116 6.38 -13.60 0.36
N TYR A 117 6.48 -14.87 -0.03
CA TYR A 117 5.53 -15.90 0.40
C TYR A 117 6.17 -17.30 0.41
N PRO A 118 7.33 -17.47 1.08
CA PRO A 118 8.13 -18.70 0.97
C PRO A 118 7.38 -19.94 1.46
N ASN A 119 6.53 -19.79 2.47
CA ASN A 119 5.81 -20.87 3.13
C ASN A 119 4.33 -20.99 2.71
N VAL A 120 3.89 -20.15 1.76
CA VAL A 120 2.49 -20.10 1.33
C VAL A 120 2.38 -20.42 -0.15
N ASP A 121 1.48 -21.33 -0.50
CA ASP A 121 1.17 -21.60 -1.90
C ASP A 121 0.33 -20.47 -2.49
N LYS A 122 0.71 -20.01 -3.69
CA LYS A 122 0.11 -18.83 -4.33
C LYS A 122 -1.41 -18.97 -4.53
N ASN A 123 -1.90 -20.18 -4.77
CA ASN A 123 -3.34 -20.48 -4.90
C ASN A 123 -4.14 -20.31 -3.58
N ARG A 124 -3.46 -20.20 -2.43
CA ARG A 124 -4.09 -19.96 -1.11
C ARG A 124 -4.16 -18.48 -0.74
N LEU A 125 -3.51 -17.57 -1.48
CA LEU A 125 -3.38 -16.17 -1.06
C LEU A 125 -4.73 -15.45 -0.87
N PHE A 126 -5.74 -15.78 -1.67
CA PHE A 126 -7.10 -15.26 -1.49
C PHE A 126 -7.81 -15.87 -0.27
N GLU A 127 -7.69 -17.20 -0.10
CA GLU A 127 -8.31 -17.91 1.02
C GLU A 127 -7.76 -17.45 2.37
N LEU A 128 -6.45 -17.18 2.41
CA LEU A 128 -5.74 -16.72 3.61
C LEU A 128 -5.88 -15.20 3.82
N GLY A 129 -6.54 -14.48 2.91
CA GLY A 129 -6.84 -13.06 3.05
C GLY A 129 -5.67 -12.11 2.71
N TYR A 130 -4.53 -12.60 2.22
CA TYR A 130 -3.40 -11.77 1.80
C TYR A 130 -3.71 -10.96 0.53
N ILE A 131 -4.57 -11.50 -0.34
CA ILE A 131 -5.09 -10.78 -1.51
C ILE A 131 -6.60 -10.65 -1.38
N ALA A 132 -7.11 -9.44 -1.56
CA ALA A 132 -8.53 -9.13 -1.46
C ALA A 132 -9.07 -8.53 -2.77
N GLY A 133 -10.34 -8.80 -3.08
CA GLY A 133 -11.02 -8.17 -4.23
C GLY A 133 -11.38 -6.69 -3.99
N ARG A 134 -11.31 -6.23 -2.73
CA ARG A 134 -11.48 -4.85 -2.30
C ARG A 134 -10.48 -4.57 -1.18
N SER A 135 -9.83 -3.42 -1.21
CA SER A 135 -8.82 -3.05 -0.20
C SER A 135 -9.22 -1.76 0.50
N GLY A 136 -8.95 -1.68 1.80
CA GLY A 136 -9.11 -0.46 2.60
C GLY A 136 -8.34 0.72 2.01
N HIS A 137 -7.16 0.45 1.42
CA HIS A 137 -6.33 1.46 0.74
C HIS A 137 -7.05 2.19 -0.39
N SER A 138 -7.98 1.55 -1.08
CA SER A 138 -8.73 2.21 -2.15
C SER A 138 -9.75 3.23 -1.63
N ARG A 139 -9.98 3.30 -0.32
CA ARG A 139 -10.81 4.31 0.33
C ARG A 139 -10.03 5.54 0.75
N GLY A 140 -8.70 5.46 0.74
CA GLY A 140 -7.80 6.61 0.88
C GLY A 140 -7.28 6.90 2.27
N SER A 141 -7.72 6.18 3.30
CA SER A 141 -7.34 6.43 4.69
C SER A 141 -6.59 5.26 5.34
N THR A 142 -6.03 4.38 4.52
CA THR A 142 -5.20 3.25 4.95
C THR A 142 -3.75 3.50 4.54
N VAL A 143 -2.82 3.13 5.42
CA VAL A 143 -1.38 3.28 5.24
C VAL A 143 -0.66 2.03 5.70
N ASP A 144 0.35 1.63 4.94
CA ASP A 144 1.32 0.60 5.30
C ASP A 144 2.65 1.27 5.63
N LEU A 145 3.18 1.05 6.84
CA LEU A 145 4.35 1.79 7.32
C LEU A 145 5.19 1.03 8.35
N THR A 146 6.39 1.54 8.59
CA THR A 146 7.28 1.15 9.67
C THR A 146 7.81 2.36 10.44
N VAL A 147 8.55 2.08 11.51
CA VAL A 147 9.29 3.06 12.29
C VAL A 147 10.75 3.05 11.87
N VAL A 148 11.36 4.24 11.80
CA VAL A 148 12.79 4.44 11.55
C VAL A 148 13.44 5.19 12.68
N ASN A 149 14.74 4.99 12.88
CA ASN A 149 15.57 5.89 13.64
C ASN A 149 15.80 7.18 12.82
N LEU A 150 15.51 8.36 13.38
CA LEU A 150 15.63 9.63 12.66
C LEU A 150 17.08 9.98 12.32
N ALA A 151 18.03 9.63 13.17
CA ALA A 151 19.44 9.98 12.99
C ALA A 151 20.12 9.11 11.93
N SER A 152 19.97 7.79 12.00
CA SER A 152 20.58 6.87 11.04
C SER A 152 19.73 6.63 9.80
N GLY A 153 18.41 6.80 9.93
CA GLY A 153 17.46 6.43 8.89
C GLY A 153 17.19 4.94 8.76
N ALA A 154 17.80 4.11 9.61
CA ALA A 154 17.57 2.69 9.62
C ALA A 154 16.16 2.37 10.14
N GLU A 155 15.51 1.40 9.52
CA GLU A 155 14.27 0.82 10.02
C GLU A 155 14.53 0.11 11.34
N VAL A 156 13.56 0.18 12.26
CA VAL A 156 13.59 -0.66 13.45
C VAL A 156 13.23 -2.08 13.05
N ASP A 157 13.83 -3.07 13.71
CA ASP A 157 13.54 -4.48 13.43
C ASP A 157 12.11 -4.82 13.81
N MET A 158 11.30 -5.22 12.83
CA MET A 158 9.92 -5.65 13.01
C MET A 158 9.78 -7.18 12.93
N GLY A 159 10.88 -7.94 12.81
CA GLY A 159 10.91 -9.40 12.80
C GLY A 159 10.51 -10.05 11.47
N SER A 160 9.97 -9.29 10.53
CA SER A 160 9.66 -9.70 9.16
C SER A 160 9.63 -8.48 8.25
N PRO A 161 9.94 -8.62 6.94
CA PRO A 161 9.80 -7.50 6.01
C PRO A 161 8.33 -7.15 5.76
N PHE A 162 8.12 -5.96 5.19
CA PHE A 162 6.83 -5.56 4.59
C PHE A 162 6.42 -6.52 3.48
N ASP A 163 5.11 -6.73 3.31
CA ASP A 163 4.49 -7.62 2.31
C ASP A 163 4.89 -9.11 2.40
N LEU A 164 5.45 -9.55 3.54
CA LEU A 164 5.61 -10.99 3.78
C LEU A 164 4.25 -11.64 4.04
N PHE A 165 3.76 -12.46 3.12
CA PHE A 165 2.56 -13.29 3.29
C PHE A 165 2.90 -14.55 4.09
N ASP A 166 2.99 -14.37 5.40
CA ASP A 166 3.27 -15.41 6.38
C ASP A 166 2.63 -15.04 7.72
N THR A 167 2.34 -16.03 8.57
CA THR A 167 1.89 -15.78 9.94
C THR A 167 2.91 -14.98 10.75
N LEU A 168 4.20 -15.03 10.37
CA LEU A 168 5.26 -14.21 10.95
C LEU A 168 4.95 -12.70 10.88
N SER A 169 4.13 -12.27 9.92
CA SER A 169 3.71 -10.86 9.77
C SER A 169 2.59 -10.44 10.72
N TRP A 170 1.95 -11.39 11.42
CA TRP A 170 0.86 -11.06 12.33
C TRP A 170 1.40 -10.25 13.50
N PRO A 171 0.77 -9.12 13.91
CA PRO A 171 1.26 -8.30 15.01
C PRO A 171 1.42 -9.07 16.33
N THR A 172 0.66 -10.15 16.50
CA THR A 172 0.65 -11.01 17.71
C THR A 172 1.58 -12.22 17.62
N ASP A 173 2.32 -12.41 16.52
CA ASP A 173 3.23 -13.54 16.39
C ASP A 173 4.32 -13.50 17.47
N GLU A 174 4.48 -14.62 18.19
CA GLU A 174 5.43 -14.73 19.31
C GLU A 174 6.76 -15.37 18.91
N SER A 175 6.90 -15.83 17.67
CA SER A 175 8.12 -16.49 17.17
C SER A 175 9.20 -15.49 16.77
N VAL A 176 8.84 -14.22 16.50
CA VAL A 176 9.79 -13.12 16.32
C VAL A 176 10.53 -12.78 17.63
N THR A 177 11.65 -12.06 17.51
CA THR A 177 12.44 -11.66 18.68
C THR A 177 11.64 -10.79 19.65
N ALA A 178 11.98 -10.81 20.94
CA ALA A 178 11.35 -9.95 21.94
C ALA A 178 11.46 -8.44 21.59
N ALA A 179 12.57 -8.03 20.96
CA ALA A 179 12.76 -6.67 20.47
C ALA A 179 11.78 -6.32 19.33
N ALA A 180 11.63 -7.22 18.35
CA ALA A 180 10.65 -7.05 17.27
C ALA A 180 9.21 -6.96 17.79
N ARG A 181 8.85 -7.80 18.77
CA ARG A 181 7.53 -7.72 19.44
C ARG A 181 7.32 -6.37 20.12
N ALA A 182 8.31 -5.87 20.84
CA ALA A 182 8.24 -4.56 21.47
C ALA A 182 8.10 -3.42 20.45
N ASN A 183 8.79 -3.50 19.30
CA ASN A 183 8.67 -2.53 18.22
C ASN A 183 7.28 -2.56 17.56
N ARG A 184 6.74 -3.75 17.28
CA ARG A 184 5.36 -3.92 16.79
C ARG A 184 4.34 -3.34 17.76
N MET A 185 4.51 -3.60 19.07
CA MET A 185 3.65 -3.06 20.12
C MET A 185 3.72 -1.53 20.20
N LEU A 186 4.92 -0.95 20.12
CA LEU A 186 5.10 0.51 20.06
C LEU A 186 4.36 1.10 18.86
N LEU A 187 4.55 0.53 17.68
CA LEU A 187 3.90 1.01 16.47
C LEU A 187 2.37 0.92 16.62
N GLN A 188 1.85 -0.24 17.03
CA GLN A 188 0.42 -0.44 17.25
C GLN A 188 -0.16 0.54 18.28
N SER A 189 0.54 0.79 19.40
CA SER A 189 0.04 1.69 20.44
C SER A 189 -0.04 3.13 19.96
N VAL A 190 1.02 3.64 19.31
CA VAL A 190 1.04 5.04 18.84
C VAL A 190 0.04 5.24 17.70
N MET A 191 -0.05 4.29 16.77
CA MET A 191 -1.05 4.38 15.70
C MET A 191 -2.48 4.42 16.26
N ARG A 192 -2.80 3.56 17.24
CA ARG A 192 -4.13 3.54 17.90
C ARG A 192 -4.44 4.81 18.67
N GLU A 193 -3.47 5.33 19.41
CA GLU A 193 -3.62 6.59 20.16
C GLU A 193 -4.03 7.74 19.24
N HIS A 194 -3.56 7.75 17.98
CA HIS A 194 -3.89 8.78 17.00
C HIS A 194 -5.04 8.42 16.05
N GLY A 195 -5.83 7.42 16.42
CA GLY A 195 -7.09 7.08 15.75
C GLY A 195 -6.96 6.10 14.60
N PHE A 196 -5.87 5.33 14.52
CA PHE A 196 -5.75 4.25 13.54
C PHE A 196 -6.07 2.87 14.13
N ARG A 197 -6.72 2.03 13.33
CA ARG A 197 -6.94 0.62 13.64
C ARG A 197 -6.01 -0.24 12.80
N GLY A 198 -5.27 -1.13 13.46
CA GLY A 198 -4.40 -2.12 12.81
C GLY A 198 -5.16 -3.29 12.20
N LEU A 199 -4.51 -4.03 11.29
CA LEU A 199 -4.98 -5.31 10.79
C LEU A 199 -4.42 -6.47 11.64
N ARG A 200 -5.17 -7.57 11.76
CA ARG A 200 -4.78 -8.71 12.60
C ARG A 200 -3.64 -9.53 11.97
N GLU A 201 -3.54 -9.50 10.66
CA GLU A 201 -2.62 -10.34 9.88
C GLU A 201 -1.33 -9.59 9.48
N GLU A 202 -1.30 -8.26 9.59
CA GLU A 202 -0.21 -7.43 9.08
C GLU A 202 0.23 -6.37 10.10
N TRP A 203 1.50 -6.43 10.55
CA TRP A 203 2.04 -5.49 11.54
C TRP A 203 2.17 -4.05 11.04
N TRP A 204 2.28 -3.85 9.72
CA TRP A 204 2.51 -2.56 9.07
C TRP A 204 1.22 -1.81 8.71
N HIS A 205 0.07 -2.50 8.70
CA HIS A 205 -1.17 -2.00 8.10
C HIS A 205 -2.08 -1.29 9.09
N PHE A 206 -2.50 -0.07 8.74
CA PHE A 206 -3.34 0.77 9.59
C PHE A 206 -4.38 1.57 8.78
N THR A 207 -5.64 1.54 9.22
CA THR A 207 -6.73 2.34 8.66
C THR A 207 -7.23 3.36 9.68
N LEU A 208 -7.42 4.61 9.28
CA LEU A 208 -8.00 5.65 10.12
C LEU A 208 -9.43 5.26 10.55
N GLU A 209 -9.71 5.33 11.85
CA GLU A 209 -11.07 5.20 12.37
C GLU A 209 -11.87 6.47 12.04
N GLY A 210 -13.12 6.28 11.59
CA GLY A 210 -13.95 7.42 11.14
C GLY A 210 -13.48 8.04 9.83
N GLU A 211 -12.84 7.25 8.96
CA GLU A 211 -12.44 7.69 7.60
C GLU A 211 -13.61 8.34 6.83
N PRO A 212 -13.35 9.33 5.96
CA PRO A 212 -14.39 10.08 5.25
C PRO A 212 -15.11 9.26 4.16
N HIS A 213 -14.53 8.16 3.71
CA HIS A 213 -15.00 7.40 2.54
C HIS A 213 -15.14 5.89 2.79
N PRO A 214 -15.83 5.45 3.86
CA PRO A 214 -15.80 4.06 4.31
C PRO A 214 -16.38 3.06 3.28
N GLU A 215 -17.24 3.54 2.37
CA GLU A 215 -17.92 2.73 1.36
C GLU A 215 -17.45 3.03 -0.09
N THR A 216 -16.49 3.95 -0.28
CA THR A 216 -16.08 4.38 -1.64
C THR A 216 -14.69 3.90 -1.99
N TYR A 217 -14.59 3.07 -3.03
CA TYR A 217 -13.34 2.51 -3.53
C TYR A 217 -12.93 3.25 -4.81
N PHE A 218 -11.95 4.15 -4.71
CA PHE A 218 -11.51 5.01 -5.79
C PHE A 218 -10.54 4.31 -6.76
N ASP A 219 -10.46 4.80 -8.00
CA ASP A 219 -9.59 4.27 -9.06
C ASP A 219 -8.80 5.36 -9.83
N PHE A 220 -8.51 6.50 -9.21
CA PHE A 220 -7.60 7.49 -9.81
C PHE A 220 -6.14 7.02 -9.69
N VAL A 221 -5.25 7.50 -10.56
CA VAL A 221 -3.84 7.09 -10.53
C VAL A 221 -3.05 7.86 -9.48
N VAL A 222 -2.07 7.18 -8.87
CA VAL A 222 -1.11 7.81 -7.95
C VAL A 222 -0.06 8.53 -8.79
N ARG A 223 -0.09 9.86 -8.82
CA ARG A 223 0.77 10.73 -9.64
C ARG A 223 1.13 12.04 -8.92
#